data_AF-A0A257YD18-F1
#
_entry.id   AF-A0A257YD18-F1
#
_cell.length_a   1.000
_cell.length_b   1.000
_cell.length_c   1.000
_cell.angle_alpha   90.00
_cell.angle_beta   90.00
_cell.angle_gamma   90.00
#
_symmetry.space_group_name_H-M   'P 1'
#
loop_
_entity.id
_entity.type
_entity.pdbx_description
1 polymer ?
#
loop_
_entity_poly.entity_id
_entity_poly.type
_entity_poly.pdbx_seq_one_letter_code
_entity_poly.pdbx_strand_id
1 'polypeptide(L)' 'MNEYSPLISEFGSAEEEAAYNEWFRKKVEAALADPRPPVPHDEAMARVRMTLERAKARAPNC' A
#
# COMPACT_ATOMS: atom_id res chain seq x y z
N MET A 1 -0.56 30.22 -5.85
CA MET A 1 0.20 29.08 -5.30
C MET A 1 -0.34 27.86 -6.00
N ASN A 2 0.47 27.11 -6.75
CA ASN A 2 -0.02 25.94 -7.48
C ASN A 2 -0.17 24.78 -6.48
N GLU A 3 -1.40 24.41 -6.15
CA GLU A 3 -1.72 23.38 -5.15
C GLU A 3 -1.10 22.01 -5.51
N TYR A 4 -0.95 21.72 -6.81
CA TYR A 4 -0.31 20.51 -7.34
C TYR A 4 1.16 20.70 -7.73
N SER A 5 1.86 21.63 -7.08
CA SER A 5 3.32 21.68 -7.21
C SER A 5 3.95 20.44 -6.55
N PRO A 6 5.00 19.81 -7.13
CA PRO A 6 5.66 18.64 -6.52
C PRO A 6 6.22 18.88 -5.11
N LEU A 7 6.41 20.13 -4.70
CA LEU A 7 6.83 20.49 -3.34
C LEU A 7 5.67 20.52 -2.33
N ILE A 8 4.43 20.61 -2.82
CA ILE A 8 3.21 20.80 -2.02
C ILE A 8 2.35 19.54 -2.05
N SER A 9 2.24 18.88 -3.20
CA SER A 9 1.43 17.68 -3.40
C SER A 9 2.20 16.62 -4.17
N GLU A 10 1.95 15.36 -3.84
CA GLU A 10 2.46 14.19 -4.56
C GLU A 10 1.68 13.96 -5.87
N PHE A 11 0.49 14.54 -6.01
CA PHE A 11 -0.38 14.38 -7.17
C PHE A 11 -0.15 15.49 -8.21
N GLY A 12 -0.28 15.13 -9.49
CA GLY A 12 -0.17 16.08 -10.59
C GLY A 12 -1.45 16.87 -10.86
N SER A 13 -2.60 16.39 -10.38
CA SER A 13 -3.90 17.02 -10.58
C SER A 13 -4.94 16.63 -9.52
N ALA A 14 -6.02 17.41 -9.46
CA ALA A 14 -7.18 17.11 -8.62
C ALA A 14 -7.88 15.81 -9.02
N GLU A 15 -7.89 15.48 -10.31
CA GLU A 15 -8.50 14.25 -10.83
C GLU A 15 -7.74 13.00 -10.35
N GLU A 16 -6.40 13.06 -10.37
CA GLU A 16 -5.55 11.98 -9.88
C GLU A 16 -5.72 11.78 -8.37
N GLU A 17 -5.72 12.87 -7.60
CA GLU A 17 -5.95 12.86 -6.17
C GLU A 17 -7.34 12.28 -5.81
N ALA A 18 -8.39 12.70 -6.52
CA ALA A 18 -9.75 12.21 -6.30
C ALA A 18 -9.86 10.70 -6.59
N ALA A 19 -9.26 10.23 -7.70
CA ALA A 19 -9.24 8.82 -8.05
C ALA A 19 -8.49 7.97 -7.01
N TYR A 20 -7.32 8.46 -6.54
CA TYR A 20 -6.57 7.79 -5.48
C TYR A 20 -7.37 7.72 -4.18
N ASN A 21 -7.98 8.83 -3.76
CA ASN A 21 -8.75 8.90 -2.53
C ASN A 21 -9.99 8.00 -2.56
N GLU A 22 -10.67 7.89 -3.71
CA GLU A 22 -11.80 6.96 -3.86
C GLU A 22 -11.35 5.50 -3.69
N TRP A 23 -10.28 5.11 -4.38
CA TRP A 23 -9.71 3.77 -4.24
C TRP A 23 -9.23 3.49 -2.81
N PHE A 24 -8.56 4.46 -2.19
CA PHE A 24 -7.99 4.32 -0.84
C PHE A 24 -9.09 4.13 0.20
N ARG A 25 -10.17 4.91 0.14
CA ARG A 25 -11.34 4.75 1.03
C ARG A 25 -11.97 3.37 0.90
N LYS A 26 -12.23 2.91 -0.33
CA LYS A 26 -12.75 1.55 -0.59
C LYS A 26 -11.84 0.46 -0.02
N LYS A 27 -10.52 0.63 -0.16
CA LYS A 27 -9.52 -0.30 0.38
C LYS A 27 -9.53 -0.33 1.91
N VAL A 28 -9.65 0.83 2.56
CA VAL A 28 -9.73 0.95 4.03
C VAL A 28 -11.03 0.34 4.54
N GLU A 29 -12.17 0.63 3.91
CA GLU A 29 -13.47 0.05 4.26
C GLU A 29 -13.43 -1.49 4.18
N ALA A 30 -12.87 -2.04 3.10
CA ALA A 30 -12.71 -3.48 2.96
C ALA A 30 -11.79 -4.08 4.04
N ALA A 31 -10.72 -3.38 4.44
CA ALA A 31 -9.83 -3.83 5.51
C ALA A 31 -10.47 -3.75 6.90
N LEU A 32 -11.32 -2.75 7.16
CA LEU A 32 -12.06 -2.62 8.42
C LEU A 32 -13.21 -3.63 8.53
N ALA A 33 -13.81 -4.02 7.40
CA ALA A 33 -14.85 -5.04 7.36
C ALA A 33 -14.31 -6.47 7.51
N ASP A 34 -12.99 -6.65 7.46
CA ASP A 34 -12.35 -7.96 7.59
C ASP A 34 -12.48 -8.50 9.03
N PRO A 35 -13.13 -9.66 9.24
CA PRO A 35 -13.35 -10.20 10.59
C PRO A 35 -12.09 -10.83 11.20
N ARG A 36 -11.00 -10.95 10.45
CA ARG A 36 -9.76 -11.59 10.93
C ARG A 36 -9.13 -10.75 12.05
N PRO A 37 -8.61 -11.40 13.11
CA PRO A 37 -7.94 -10.66 14.19
C PRO A 37 -6.68 -9.96 13.67
N PRO A 38 -6.30 -8.83 14.30
CA PRO A 38 -5.04 -8.16 13.98
C PRO A 38 -3.86 -9.09 14.27
N VAL A 39 -2.80 -8.93 13.47
CA VAL A 39 -1.59 -9.74 13.56
C VAL A 39 -0.55 -8.99 14.39
N PRO A 40 0.12 -9.63 15.37
CA PRO A 40 1.24 -9.03 16.08
C PRO A 40 2.35 -8.59 15.13
N HIS A 41 3.06 -7.51 15.47
CA HIS A 41 4.11 -6.93 14.62
C HIS A 41 5.14 -7.97 14.17
N ASP A 42 5.66 -8.79 15.09
CA ASP A 42 6.70 -9.78 14.79
C ASP A 42 6.21 -10.83 13.78
N GLU A 43 4.96 -11.26 13.91
CA GLU A 43 4.35 -12.21 12.99
C GLU A 43 4.11 -11.59 11.61
N ALA A 44 3.65 -10.33 11.55
CA ALA A 44 3.51 -9.61 10.28
C ALA A 44 4.86 -9.51 9.55
N MET A 45 5.93 -9.15 10.27
CA MET A 45 7.27 -9.07 9.71
C MET A 45 7.81 -10.45 9.27
N ALA A 46 7.50 -11.52 10.00
CA ALA A 46 7.86 -12.88 9.59
C ALA A 46 7.17 -13.28 8.27
N ARG A 47 5.89 -12.95 8.10
CA ARG A 47 5.14 -13.20 6.85
C ARG A 47 5.73 -12.43 5.66
N VAL A 48 6.12 -11.16 5.87
CA VAL A 48 6.79 -10.34 4.84
C VAL A 48 8.13 -10.94 4.45
N ARG A 49 9.00 -11.26 5.42
CA ARG A 49 10.31 -11.89 5.16
C ARG A 49 10.17 -13.18 4.36
N MET A 50 9.24 -14.06 4.75
CA MET A 50 8.98 -15.30 4.02
C MET A 50 8.57 -15.05 2.56
N THR A 51 7.75 -14.02 2.31
CA THR A 51 7.33 -13.67 0.95
C THR A 51 8.51 -13.16 0.11
N LEU A 52 9.39 -12.36 0.70
CA LEU A 52 10.60 -11.87 0.03
C LEU A 52 11.57 -13.00 -0.30
N GLU A 53 11.82 -13.93 0.63
CA GLU A 53 12.69 -15.08 0.38
C GLU A 53 12.13 -15.99 -0.74
N ARG A 54 10.80 -16.20 -0.75
CA ARG A 54 10.14 -16.91 -1.86
C ARG A 54 10.30 -16.17 -3.19
N ALA A 55 10.21 -14.85 -3.20
CA ALA A 55 10.40 -14.06 -4.41
C ALA A 55 11.85 -14.12 -4.92
N LYS A 56 12.84 -14.03 -4.02
CA LYS A 56 14.27 -14.18 -4.37
C LYS A 56 14.58 -15.56 -4.93
N ALA A 57 14.06 -16.62 -4.31
CA ALA A 57 14.25 -17.99 -4.80
C ALA A 57 13.61 -18.25 -6.18
N ARG A 58 12.61 -17.44 -6.56
CA ARG A 58 11.96 -17.49 -7.89
C ARG A 58 12.64 -16.60 -8.92
N ALA A 59 13.45 -15.64 -8.49
CA ALA A 59 14.24 -14.86 -9.43
C ALA A 59 15.31 -15.79 -10.03
N PRO A 60 15.46 -15.82 -11.37
CA PRO A 60 16.57 -16.55 -11.97
C PRO A 60 17.88 -15.97 -11.41
N ASN A 61 18.83 -16.85 -11.04
CA ASN A 61 20.15 -16.46 -10.57
C ASN A 61 20.74 -15.41 -11.53
N CYS A 62 20.93 -14.18 -11.04
CA CYS A 62 21.83 -13.22 -11.68
C CYS A 62 23.27 -13.60 -11.35
#